data_AF-A0A974UXM4-F1
#
_entry.id   AF-A0A974UXM4-F1
#
_cell.length_a   1.000
_cell.length_b   1.000
_cell.length_c   1.000
_cell.angle_alpha   90.00
_cell.angle_beta   90.00
_cell.angle_gamma   90.00
#
_symmetry.space_group_name_H-M   'P 1'
#
loop_
_entity.id
_entity.type
_entity.pdbx_description
1 polymer ?
#
loop_
_entity_poly.entity_id
_entity_poly.type
_entity_poly.pdbx_seq_one_letter_code
_entity_poly.pdbx_strand_id
1 'polypeptide(L)'
;MDSVPNQHLRDQYTGADLNLNAYADRLTLIGDGDEVVPGITALATRGHSPGHVVYRITSGGRTTICWGDLCHHYVLLLRHPDWGFRFDYDKAAATAQRRRIYDLVDRERHAVFAYHFRFPGLGHLRRDGEGYAWLSAQPEPE
;
A
#
# COMPACT_ATOMS: atom_id res chain seq x y z
N MET A 1 21.57 1.59 -11.18
CA MET A 1 21.28 0.13 -11.23
C MET A 1 22.07 -0.66 -10.18
N ASP A 2 23.19 -0.12 -9.65
CA ASP A 2 24.01 -0.76 -8.60
C ASP A 2 23.51 -0.59 -7.15
N SER A 3 22.31 -0.01 -6.95
CA SER A 3 21.79 0.36 -5.64
C SER A 3 20.54 -0.40 -5.21
N VAL A 4 20.20 -1.54 -5.85
CA VAL A 4 19.05 -2.36 -5.47
C VAL A 4 19.34 -3.01 -4.11
N PRO A 5 18.68 -2.63 -3.00
CA PRO A 5 19.00 -3.16 -1.67
C PRO A 5 18.67 -4.65 -1.56
N ASN A 6 17.71 -5.12 -2.36
CA ASN A 6 17.30 -6.52 -2.44
C ASN A 6 17.67 -7.10 -3.82
N GLN A 7 18.85 -7.74 -3.92
CA GLN A 7 19.39 -8.26 -5.18
C GLN A 7 18.45 -9.25 -5.89
N HIS A 8 17.59 -9.96 -5.16
CA HIS A 8 16.61 -10.90 -5.74
C HIS A 8 15.58 -10.21 -6.64
N LEU A 9 15.36 -8.90 -6.48
CA LEU A 9 14.39 -8.14 -7.24
C LEU A 9 14.99 -7.47 -8.49
N ARG A 10 16.31 -7.56 -8.72
CA ARG A 10 17.00 -6.83 -9.80
C ARG A 10 16.37 -7.07 -11.17
N ASP A 11 16.02 -8.31 -11.47
CA ASP A 11 15.44 -8.67 -12.77
C ASP A 11 14.01 -8.12 -12.91
N GLN A 12 13.24 -8.12 -11.82
CA GLN A 12 11.90 -7.52 -11.78
C GLN A 12 11.97 -6.01 -12.04
N TYR A 13 12.97 -5.31 -11.48
CA TYR A 13 13.19 -3.89 -11.75
C TYR A 13 13.56 -3.62 -13.20
N THR A 14 14.51 -4.39 -13.74
CA THR A 14 14.92 -4.27 -15.13
C THR A 14 13.72 -4.47 -16.06
N GLY A 15 12.90 -5.48 -15.79
CA GLY A 15 11.67 -5.73 -16.55
C GLY A 15 10.66 -4.59 -16.43
N ALA A 16 10.43 -4.07 -15.23
CA ALA A 16 9.53 -2.94 -15.02
C ALA A 16 10.00 -1.67 -15.74
N ASP A 17 11.29 -1.36 -15.66
CA ASP A 17 11.88 -0.18 -16.32
C ASP A 17 11.75 -0.28 -17.84
N LEU A 18 12.10 -1.43 -18.43
CA LEU A 18 11.92 -1.66 -19.88
C LEU A 18 10.45 -1.53 -20.31
N ASN A 19 9.53 -2.12 -19.54
CA ASN A 19 8.10 -2.10 -19.87
C ASN A 19 7.49 -0.69 -19.73
N LEU A 20 7.87 0.08 -18.71
CA LEU A 20 7.34 1.43 -18.48
C LEU A 20 7.93 2.44 -19.47
N ASN A 21 9.23 2.36 -19.74
CA ASN A 21 9.91 3.28 -20.66
C ASN A 21 9.39 3.15 -22.10
N ALA A 22 8.88 1.98 -22.48
CA ALA A 22 8.20 1.79 -23.77
C ALA A 22 6.94 2.67 -23.95
N TYR A 23 6.38 3.22 -22.86
CA TYR A 23 5.21 4.10 -22.86
C TYR A 23 5.52 5.50 -22.33
N ALA A 24 6.79 5.91 -22.25
CA ALA A 24 7.21 7.13 -21.56
C ALA A 24 6.47 8.41 -22.04
N ASP A 25 6.14 8.50 -23.33
CA ASP A 25 5.39 9.60 -23.94
C ASP A 25 3.90 9.63 -23.56
N ARG A 26 3.39 8.56 -22.95
CA ARG A 26 2.00 8.37 -22.53
C ARG A 26 1.84 8.26 -21.02
N LEU A 27 2.91 8.47 -20.25
CA LEU A 27 2.88 8.43 -18.80
C LEU A 27 2.77 9.85 -18.23
N THR A 28 1.93 10.01 -17.22
CA THR A 28 1.97 11.15 -16.30
C THR A 28 2.53 10.64 -14.98
N LEU A 29 3.67 11.17 -14.56
CA LEU A 29 4.27 10.82 -13.29
C LEU A 29 3.60 11.59 -12.15
N ILE A 30 3.43 10.93 -11.02
CA ILE A 30 2.80 11.49 -9.82
C ILE A 30 3.74 11.37 -8.62
N GLY A 31 3.66 12.33 -7.72
CA GLY A 31 4.40 12.43 -6.47
C GLY A 31 3.54 12.19 -5.23
N ASP A 32 4.16 12.40 -4.06
CA ASP A 32 3.44 12.39 -2.79
C ASP A 32 2.53 13.61 -2.69
N GLY A 33 1.26 13.40 -2.36
CA GLY A 33 0.27 14.46 -2.21
C GLY A 33 -0.39 14.92 -3.51
N ASP A 34 0.07 14.46 -4.67
CA ASP A 34 -0.55 14.80 -5.95
C ASP A 34 -1.98 14.23 -6.05
N GLU A 35 -2.89 15.04 -6.57
CA GLU A 35 -4.24 14.62 -6.92
C GLU A 35 -4.26 14.12 -8.37
N VAL A 36 -4.57 12.83 -8.55
CA VAL A 36 -4.61 12.19 -9.87
C VAL A 36 -5.84 12.64 -10.64
N VAL A 37 -6.98 12.63 -9.95
CA VAL A 37 -8.29 13.14 -10.36
C VAL A 37 -9.05 13.55 -9.09
N PRO A 38 -10.11 14.39 -9.19
CA PRO A 38 -10.84 14.88 -8.02
C PRO A 38 -11.21 13.77 -7.03
N GLY A 39 -10.76 13.90 -5.78
CA GLY A 39 -11.02 12.94 -4.72
C GLY A 39 -10.07 11.74 -4.67
N ILE A 40 -9.06 11.65 -5.53
CA ILE A 40 -8.03 10.60 -5.52
C ILE A 40 -6.65 11.21 -5.34
N THR A 41 -6.10 11.14 -4.14
CA THR A 41 -4.76 11.63 -3.80
C THR A 41 -3.77 10.47 -3.67
N ALA A 42 -2.58 10.61 -4.24
CA ALA A 42 -1.47 9.68 -4.02
C ALA A 42 -0.77 9.97 -2.68
N LEU A 43 -0.46 8.92 -1.92
CA LEU A 43 0.37 8.98 -0.73
C LEU A 43 1.59 8.08 -0.96
N ALA A 44 2.77 8.67 -1.04
CA ALA A 44 4.00 7.93 -1.28
C ALA A 44 4.30 7.00 -0.09
N THR A 45 4.47 5.73 -0.38
CA THR A 45 4.72 4.65 0.60
C THR A 45 5.87 3.77 0.11
N ARG A 46 6.95 4.45 -0.30
CA ARG A 46 8.17 3.83 -0.85
C ARG A 46 8.74 2.81 0.13
N GLY A 47 9.11 1.65 -0.39
CA GLY A 47 9.70 0.58 0.41
C GLY A 47 9.38 -0.80 -0.15
N HIS A 48 8.10 -1.09 -0.43
CA HIS A 48 7.76 -2.32 -1.14
C HIS A 48 8.39 -2.33 -2.54
N SER A 49 8.19 -1.22 -3.26
CA SER A 49 8.99 -0.81 -4.43
C SER A 49 9.49 0.63 -4.25
N PRO A 50 10.48 1.09 -5.05
CA PRO A 50 11.00 2.45 -4.99
C PRO A 50 9.93 3.52 -5.23
N GLY A 51 8.91 3.20 -6.01
CA GLY A 51 7.80 4.09 -6.38
C GLY A 51 6.45 3.68 -5.79
N HIS A 52 6.42 2.82 -4.76
CA HIS A 52 5.15 2.37 -4.18
C HIS A 52 4.34 3.55 -3.64
N VAL A 53 3.06 3.57 -3.98
CA VAL A 53 2.07 4.57 -3.54
C VAL A 53 0.82 3.85 -3.04
N VAL A 54 0.13 4.48 -2.09
CA VAL A 54 -1.25 4.15 -1.77
C VAL A 54 -2.14 5.30 -2.21
N TYR A 55 -3.40 5.01 -2.54
CA TYR A 55 -4.35 6.05 -2.93
C TYR A 55 -5.35 6.30 -1.81
N ARG A 56 -5.48 7.56 -1.42
CA ARG A 56 -6.58 8.04 -0.60
C ARG A 56 -7.72 8.47 -1.52
N ILE A 57 -8.85 7.78 -1.40
CA ILE A 57 -10.04 8.00 -2.23
C ILE A 57 -11.13 8.56 -1.32
N THR A 58 -11.58 9.79 -1.58
CA THR A 58 -12.57 10.50 -0.77
C THR A 58 -13.77 10.91 -1.62
N SER A 59 -14.97 10.57 -1.17
CA SER A 59 -16.22 10.98 -1.80
C SER A 59 -17.36 11.02 -0.77
N GLY A 60 -18.19 12.06 -0.83
CA GLY A 60 -19.33 12.21 0.08
C GLY A 60 -18.96 12.16 1.57
N GLY A 61 -17.82 12.73 1.95
CA GLY A 61 -17.32 12.74 3.33
C GLY A 61 -16.78 11.40 3.84
N ARG A 62 -16.71 10.38 2.98
CA ARG A 62 -16.14 9.06 3.30
C ARG A 62 -14.80 8.88 2.61
N THR A 63 -13.88 8.20 3.28
CA THR A 63 -12.53 7.94 2.76
C THR A 63 -12.18 6.45 2.81
N THR A 64 -11.62 5.96 1.72
CA THR A 64 -11.02 4.63 1.59
C THR A 64 -9.56 4.75 1.20
N ILE A 65 -8.68 4.00 1.85
CA ILE A 65 -7.28 3.84 1.44
C ILE A 65 -7.15 2.58 0.60
N CYS A 66 -6.87 2.74 -0.69
CA CYS A 66 -6.46 1.66 -1.58
C CYS A 66 -4.94 1.48 -1.43
N TRP A 67 -4.52 0.43 -0.71
CA TRP A 67 -3.14 0.36 -0.22
C TRP A 67 -2.17 -0.47 -1.06
N GLY A 68 -2.62 -1.02 -2.20
CA GLY A 68 -1.79 -1.89 -3.05
C GLY A 68 -1.12 -3.02 -2.26
N ASP A 69 0.20 -3.12 -2.39
CA ASP A 69 1.03 -4.19 -1.84
C ASP A 69 1.67 -3.80 -0.50
N LEU A 70 1.08 -2.83 0.22
CA LEU A 70 1.55 -2.41 1.54
C LEU A 70 1.55 -3.58 2.56
N CYS A 71 0.58 -4.50 2.45
CA CYS A 71 0.42 -5.66 3.32
C CYS A 71 -0.06 -6.89 2.55
N HIS A 72 0.61 -8.02 2.79
CA HIS A 72 0.39 -9.27 2.08
C HIS A 72 -0.38 -10.33 2.89
N HIS A 73 -0.61 -10.10 4.20
CA HIS A 73 -1.31 -11.08 5.03
C HIS A 73 -2.07 -10.43 6.20
N TYR A 74 -3.38 -10.64 6.24
CA TYR A 74 -4.35 -10.03 7.18
C TYR A 74 -4.21 -10.47 8.65
N VAL A 75 -3.37 -11.46 8.94
CA VAL A 75 -2.99 -11.84 10.32
C VAL A 75 -1.53 -11.51 10.59
N LEU A 76 -0.60 -12.18 9.91
CA LEU A 76 0.84 -12.11 10.19
C LEU A 76 1.39 -10.68 10.13
N LEU A 77 1.20 -9.98 9.01
CA LEU A 77 1.78 -8.64 8.80
C LEU A 77 0.95 -7.50 9.41
N LEU A 78 -0.24 -7.80 9.93
CA LEU A 78 -0.98 -6.88 10.79
C LEU A 78 -0.54 -7.00 12.25
N ARG A 79 -0.42 -8.23 12.77
CA ARG A 79 0.04 -8.49 14.15
C ARG A 79 1.52 -8.19 14.34
N HIS A 80 2.34 -8.40 13.31
CA HIS A 80 3.78 -8.18 13.34
C HIS A 80 4.25 -7.35 12.14
N PRO A 81 3.95 -6.03 12.11
CA PRO A 81 4.29 -5.19 10.96
C PRO A 81 5.79 -5.10 10.66
N ASP A 82 6.65 -5.36 11.65
CA ASP A 82 8.13 -5.37 11.60
C ASP A 82 8.74 -6.58 10.91
N TRP A 83 8.00 -7.69 10.74
CA TRP A 83 8.55 -8.86 10.07
C TRP A 83 8.95 -8.58 8.61
N GLY A 84 8.37 -7.54 8.02
CA GLY A 84 8.60 -7.19 6.62
C GLY A 84 8.07 -8.27 5.67
N PHE A 85 8.19 -8.02 4.39
CA PHE A 85 7.85 -9.00 3.38
C PHE A 85 9.07 -9.34 2.53
N ARG A 86 9.15 -10.58 2.05
CA ARG A 86 10.31 -11.07 1.28
C ARG A 86 10.57 -10.21 0.04
N PHE A 87 9.51 -9.72 -0.58
CA PHE A 87 9.57 -8.93 -1.82
C PHE A 87 9.61 -7.42 -1.58
N ASP A 88 9.80 -6.97 -0.34
CA ASP A 88 10.08 -5.55 -0.09
C ASP A 88 11.47 -5.18 -0.65
N TYR A 89 11.52 -4.11 -1.44
CA TYR A 89 12.76 -3.51 -1.96
C TYR A 89 13.67 -2.99 -0.86
N ASP A 90 13.10 -2.19 0.03
CA ASP A 90 13.70 -1.69 1.25
C ASP A 90 12.78 -2.06 2.41
N LYS A 91 13.16 -3.10 3.16
CA LYS A 91 12.36 -3.65 4.26
C LYS A 91 12.13 -2.66 5.38
N ALA A 92 13.13 -1.81 5.68
CA ALA A 92 13.02 -0.84 6.76
C ALA A 92 12.06 0.28 6.35
N ALA A 93 12.21 0.82 5.13
CA ALA A 93 11.29 1.81 4.60
C ALA A 93 9.87 1.25 4.47
N ALA A 94 9.70 0.03 3.92
CA ALA A 94 8.40 -0.63 3.77
C ALA A 94 7.69 -0.78 5.13
N THR A 95 8.44 -1.22 6.14
CA THR A 95 7.93 -1.39 7.51
C THR A 95 7.49 -0.05 8.12
N ALA A 96 8.27 1.01 7.93
CA ALA A 96 7.93 2.34 8.41
C ALA A 96 6.65 2.87 7.75
N GLN A 97 6.52 2.72 6.42
CA GLN A 97 5.32 3.15 5.69
C GLN A 97 4.09 2.31 6.04
N ARG A 98 4.26 1.00 6.22
CA ARG A 98 3.21 0.09 6.66
C ARG A 98 2.64 0.54 8.01
N ARG A 99 3.51 0.80 9.00
CA ARG A 99 3.09 1.34 10.30
C ARG A 99 2.37 2.68 10.17
N ARG A 100 2.95 3.64 9.44
CA ARG A 100 2.34 4.95 9.18
C ARG A 100 0.91 4.84 8.65
N ILE A 101 0.69 3.98 7.65
CA ILE A 101 -0.64 3.83 7.04
C ILE A 101 -1.59 3.07 7.98
N TYR A 102 -1.11 2.06 8.72
CA TYR A 102 -1.96 1.39 9.73
C TYR A 102 -2.43 2.36 10.81
N ASP A 103 -1.51 3.19 11.33
CA ASP A 103 -1.81 4.24 12.31
C ASP A 103 -2.84 5.22 11.75
N LEU A 104 -2.69 5.64 10.49
CA LEU A 104 -3.61 6.54 9.80
C LEU A 104 -5.02 5.96 9.74
N VAL A 105 -5.18 4.74 9.23
CA VAL A 105 -6.51 4.16 8.98
C VAL A 105 -7.21 3.73 10.26
N ASP A 106 -6.48 3.31 11.29
CA ASP A 106 -7.03 3.02 12.62
C ASP A 106 -7.51 4.30 13.32
N ARG A 107 -6.68 5.36 13.31
CA ARG A 107 -6.99 6.65 13.94
C ARG A 107 -8.16 7.35 13.27
N GLU A 108 -8.15 7.42 11.95
CA GLU A 108 -9.15 8.18 11.16
C GLU A 108 -10.34 7.32 10.73
N ARG A 109 -10.36 6.05 11.15
CA ARG A 109 -11.42 5.08 10.84
C ARG A 109 -11.71 4.96 9.35
N HIS A 110 -10.70 5.17 8.52
CA HIS A 110 -10.84 5.03 7.08
C HIS A 110 -11.06 3.56 6.72
N ALA A 111 -11.87 3.32 5.69
CA ALA A 111 -11.95 2.01 5.09
C ALA A 111 -10.62 1.71 4.37
N VAL A 112 -10.32 0.43 4.21
CA VAL A 112 -9.15 -0.06 3.51
C VAL A 112 -9.62 -0.98 2.40
N PHE A 113 -9.08 -0.78 1.20
CA PHE A 113 -9.13 -1.75 0.13
C PHE A 113 -7.76 -2.42 -0.02
N ALA A 114 -7.73 -3.72 0.30
CA ALA A 114 -6.53 -4.50 0.49
C ALA A 114 -6.34 -5.57 -0.58
N TYR A 115 -5.38 -5.34 -1.47
CA TYR A 115 -5.18 -6.14 -2.68
C TYR A 115 -4.94 -7.63 -2.41
N HIS A 116 -4.09 -7.95 -1.44
CA HIS A 116 -3.72 -9.33 -1.10
C HIS A 116 -4.54 -9.97 0.02
N PHE A 117 -5.61 -9.31 0.48
CA PHE A 117 -6.48 -9.88 1.49
C PHE A 117 -7.56 -10.74 0.83
N ARG A 118 -8.24 -11.59 1.62
CA ARG A 118 -9.34 -12.38 1.09
C ARG A 118 -10.37 -11.45 0.44
N PHE A 119 -10.76 -11.76 -0.80
CA PHE A 119 -11.77 -11.02 -1.53
C PHE A 119 -13.05 -10.82 -0.67
N PRO A 120 -13.63 -9.60 -0.62
CA PRO A 120 -13.35 -8.44 -1.48
C PRO A 120 -12.19 -7.55 -1.00
N GLY A 121 -11.47 -7.91 0.07
CA GLY A 121 -10.38 -7.10 0.60
C GLY A 121 -10.83 -5.76 1.19
N LEU A 122 -12.12 -5.58 1.47
CA LEU A 122 -12.66 -4.37 2.08
C LEU A 122 -12.86 -4.55 3.59
N GLY A 123 -12.46 -3.53 4.36
CA GLY A 123 -12.59 -3.57 5.81
C GLY A 123 -11.90 -2.40 6.49
N HIS A 124 -11.66 -2.55 7.80
CA HIS A 124 -11.00 -1.57 8.64
C HIS A 124 -9.86 -2.23 9.43
N LEU A 125 -8.94 -1.41 9.90
CA LEU A 125 -7.99 -1.82 10.94
C LEU A 125 -8.43 -1.33 12.29
N ARG A 126 -8.09 -2.13 13.31
CA ARG A 126 -8.12 -1.73 14.71
C ARG A 126 -6.79 -2.06 15.35
N ARG A 127 -6.22 -1.15 16.12
CA ARG A 127 -5.06 -1.46 16.97
C ARG A 127 -5.36 -2.62 17.92
N ASP A 128 -4.42 -3.56 18.01
CA ASP A 128 -4.50 -4.76 18.84
C ASP A 128 -3.11 -5.05 19.43
N GLY A 129 -2.87 -4.56 20.65
CA GLY A 129 -1.55 -4.54 21.27
C GLY A 129 -0.54 -3.74 20.45
N GLU A 130 0.61 -4.35 20.16
CA GLU A 130 1.70 -3.78 19.34
C GLU A 130 1.40 -3.83 17.82
N GLY A 131 0.32 -4.49 17.42
CA GLY A 131 -0.07 -4.69 16.03
C GLY A 131 -1.51 -4.24 15.75
N TYR A 132 -2.12 -4.90 14.77
CA TYR A 132 -3.43 -4.57 14.26
C TYR A 132 -4.25 -5.82 13.99
N ALA A 133 -5.58 -5.69 14.07
CA ALA A 133 -6.55 -6.68 13.65
C ALA A 133 -7.31 -6.18 12.41
N TRP A 134 -7.55 -7.09 11.46
CA TRP A 134 -8.43 -6.85 10.33
C TRP A 134 -9.90 -7.02 10.74
N LEU A 135 -10.72 -6.02 10.43
CA LEU A 135 -12.16 -6.04 10.57
C LEU A 135 -12.79 -6.07 9.18
N SER A 136 -13.13 -7.25 8.68
CA SER A 136 -13.75 -7.38 7.35
C SER A 136 -15.05 -6.61 7.29
N ALA A 137 -15.23 -5.81 6.24
CA ALA A 137 -16.55 -5.29 5.89
C ALA A 137 -17.47 -6.50 5.70
N GLN A 138 -18.62 -6.47 6.35
CA GLN A 138 -19.67 -7.42 6.03
C GLN A 138 -20.29 -7.00 4.71
N PRO A 139 -20.69 -7.93 3.84
CA PRO A 139 -21.55 -7.57 2.73
C PRO A 139 -22.81 -6.89 3.28
N GLU A 140 -23.20 -5.77 2.69
CA GLU A 140 -24.51 -5.18 2.95
C GLU A 140 -25.57 -6.26 2.60
N PRO A 141 -26.57 -6.50 3.47
CA PRO A 141 -27.66 -7.39 3.11
C PRO A 141 -28.38 -6.85 1.87
N GLU A 142 -28.67 -7.75 0.92
CA GLU A 142 -29.45 -7.45 -0.30
C GLU A 142 -30.87 -6.95 0.02
#